data_AF-A0A6J8AXH4-F1
#
_entry.id   AF-A0A6J8AXH4-F1
#
_cell.length_a   1.000
_cell.length_b   1.000
_cell.length_c   1.000
_cell.angle_alpha   90.00
_cell.angle_beta   90.00
_cell.angle_gamma   90.00
#
_symmetry.space_group_name_H-M   'P 1'
#
loop_
_entity.id
_entity.type
_entity.pdbx_description
1 polymer ?
#
loop_
_entity_poly.entity_id
_entity_poly.type
_entity_poly.pdbx_seq_one_letter_code
_entity_poly.pdbx_strand_id
1 'polypeptide(L)'
;MQIASLMFADDIPKELLNIGSPLVEDSTLVEILGEEMGCKQIIDILTRFSLFQRVDDTSLSVHRLVQEVFRDNMHDQDRVLILQHAIRMVNKALYSSQSPVDVLHNDALTKGSERESLFKWTKFAANANAIKLIVFNLKKDEIPENQLFFNNEILKIIQTTASYHSIHQRQAIALADQAQMVRIMTTVGIDIKFYNDLTSKQILLLQRDREKILDY
;
A
#
# COMPACT_ATOMS: atom_id res chain seq x y z
N MET A 1 -0.57 2.11 16.03
CA MET A 1 -1.20 0.77 15.90
C MET A 1 -2.39 0.75 14.96
N GLN A 2 -3.30 1.73 15.01
CA GLN A 2 -4.51 1.74 14.16
C GLN A 2 -4.20 1.62 12.66
N ILE A 3 -3.29 2.41 12.11
CA ILE A 3 -2.89 2.29 10.69
C ILE A 3 -2.29 0.91 10.38
N ALA A 4 -1.41 0.39 11.25
CA ALA A 4 -0.81 -0.94 11.10
C ALA A 4 -1.84 -2.08 11.15
N SER A 5 -3.02 -1.86 11.73
CA SER A 5 -4.13 -2.81 11.68
C SER A 5 -4.80 -2.91 10.30
N LEU A 6 -4.55 -1.94 9.42
CA LEU A 6 -5.06 -1.93 8.03
C LEU A 6 -4.05 -2.48 7.03
N MET A 7 -2.82 -2.76 7.49
CA MET A 7 -1.69 -3.18 6.67
C MET A 7 -1.60 -4.70 6.54
N PHE A 8 -0.73 -5.17 5.64
CA PHE A 8 -0.48 -6.59 5.48
C PHE A 8 0.22 -7.14 6.73
N ALA A 9 -0.45 -8.05 7.44
CA ALA A 9 -0.05 -8.52 8.76
C ALA A 9 1.37 -9.11 8.82
N ASP A 10 1.81 -9.75 7.75
CA ASP A 10 3.01 -10.59 7.78
C ASP A 10 4.28 -9.84 7.35
N ASP A 11 4.16 -8.69 6.67
CA ASP A 11 5.31 -7.95 6.13
C ASP A 11 4.97 -6.45 5.92
N ILE A 12 5.07 -5.67 7.00
CA ILE A 12 4.91 -4.22 7.03
C ILE A 12 6.31 -3.59 6.94
N PRO A 13 6.68 -2.93 5.84
CA PRO A 13 7.96 -2.25 5.73
C PRO A 13 8.11 -1.14 6.77
N LYS A 14 9.28 -1.06 7.41
CA LYS A 14 9.60 0.06 8.32
C LYS A 14 9.58 1.39 7.58
N GLU A 15 9.98 1.38 6.31
CA GLU A 15 9.91 2.53 5.40
C GLU A 15 8.48 3.02 5.18
N LEU A 16 7.46 2.20 5.44
CA LEU A 16 6.06 2.59 5.36
C LEU A 16 5.59 3.35 6.61
N LEU A 17 6.32 3.26 7.72
CA LEU A 17 5.92 3.89 8.98
C LEU A 17 6.14 5.40 8.91
N ASN A 18 5.09 6.16 9.21
CA ASN A 18 5.10 7.63 9.28
C ASN A 18 5.46 8.37 7.97
N ILE A 19 5.40 7.72 6.81
CA ILE A 19 5.65 8.38 5.51
C ILE A 19 4.35 8.84 4.85
N GLY A 20 3.65 9.82 5.43
CA GLY A 20 2.35 10.24 4.89
C GLY A 20 1.94 11.65 5.29
N SER A 21 0.76 12.05 4.84
CA SER A 21 0.12 13.31 5.24
C SER A 21 -1.25 13.04 5.87
N PRO A 22 -1.55 13.60 7.04
CA PRO A 22 -0.73 14.51 7.84
C PRO A 22 0.42 13.78 8.53
N LEU A 23 1.45 14.54 8.90
CA LEU A 23 2.47 14.06 9.83
C LEU A 23 1.83 13.89 11.21
N VAL A 24 2.43 13.05 12.05
CA VAL A 24 2.07 12.93 13.47
C VAL A 24 1.96 14.33 14.09
N GLU A 25 0.84 14.64 14.75
CA GLU A 25 0.59 15.98 15.30
C GLU A 25 1.47 16.28 16.53
N ASP A 26 1.89 15.23 17.24
CA ASP A 26 2.80 15.32 18.38
C ASP A 26 4.22 15.63 17.92
N SER A 27 4.66 16.87 18.13
CA SER A 27 5.98 17.37 17.73
C SER A 27 7.13 16.60 18.37
N THR A 28 6.97 16.12 19.61
CA THR A 28 7.99 15.33 20.31
C THR A 28 8.09 13.94 19.69
N LEU A 29 6.96 13.34 19.35
CA LEU A 29 6.92 12.07 18.64
C LEU A 29 7.47 12.20 17.21
N VAL A 30 7.22 13.32 16.52
CA VAL A 30 7.82 13.60 15.20
C VAL A 30 9.34 13.69 15.29
N GLU A 31 9.87 14.39 16.28
CA GLU A 31 11.32 14.50 16.50
C GLU A 31 11.94 13.12 16.77
N ILE A 32 11.36 12.34 17.68
CA ILE A 32 11.81 10.98 18.01
C ILE A 32 11.70 10.05 16.80
N LEU A 33 10.64 10.14 15.99
CA LEU A 33 10.48 9.32 14.77
C LEU A 33 11.40 9.78 13.63
N GLY A 34 11.80 11.05 13.60
CA GLY A 34 12.78 11.58 12.65
C GLY A 34 14.19 11.06 12.90
N GLU A 35 14.49 10.64 14.13
CA GLU A 35 15.75 10.02 14.50
C GLU A 35 15.74 8.51 14.24
N GLU A 36 16.79 8.00 13.58
CA GLU A 36 16.95 6.56 13.33
C GLU A 36 16.96 5.75 14.64
N MET A 37 17.49 6.34 15.73
CA MET A 37 17.51 5.72 17.05
C MET A 37 16.13 5.71 17.72
N GLY A 38 15.37 6.80 17.62
CA GLY A 38 14.05 6.89 18.25
C GLY A 38 13.03 5.95 17.60
N CYS A 39 13.02 5.85 16.27
CA CYS A 39 12.23 4.83 15.56
C CYS A 39 12.57 3.41 16.03
N LYS A 40 13.85 3.07 16.16
CA LYS A 40 14.30 1.75 16.64
C LYS A 40 13.84 1.47 18.07
N GLN A 41 13.92 2.45 18.97
CA GLN A 41 13.49 2.32 20.36
C GLN A 41 11.97 2.10 20.48
N ILE A 42 11.17 2.86 19.72
CA ILE A 42 9.71 2.68 19.70
C ILE A 42 9.35 1.28 19.19
N ILE A 43 9.95 0.85 18.07
CA ILE A 43 9.73 -0.49 17.53
C ILE A 43 10.12 -1.57 18.56
N ASP A 44 11.23 -1.39 19.27
CA ASP A 44 11.67 -2.33 20.30
C ASP A 44 10.68 -2.45 21.45
N ILE A 45 10.18 -1.32 21.95
CA ILE A 45 9.13 -1.28 22.97
C ILE A 45 7.88 -2.00 22.49
N LEU A 46 7.38 -1.68 21.29
CA LEU A 46 6.19 -2.31 20.73
C LEU A 46 6.40 -3.82 20.48
N THR A 47 7.62 -4.24 20.15
CA THR A 47 7.99 -5.66 20.02
C THR A 47 7.98 -6.37 21.37
N ARG A 48 8.48 -5.72 22.44
CA ARG A 48 8.45 -6.25 23.81
C ARG A 48 7.02 -6.43 24.33
N PHE A 49 6.08 -5.58 23.90
CA PHE A 49 4.65 -5.74 24.17
C PHE A 49 3.93 -6.71 23.21
N SER A 50 4.67 -7.40 22.32
CA SER A 50 4.11 -8.31 21.30
C SER A 50 3.09 -7.66 20.36
N LEU A 51 3.12 -6.32 20.24
CA LEU A 51 2.28 -5.58 19.30
C LEU A 51 2.85 -5.64 17.89
N PHE A 52 4.17 -5.74 17.78
CA PHE A 52 4.90 -6.09 16.57
C PHE A 52 5.80 -7.30 16.82
N GLN A 53 6.17 -7.97 15.74
CA GLN A 53 7.29 -8.90 15.70
C GLN A 53 8.23 -8.46 14.58
N ARG A 54 9.54 -8.64 14.77
CA ARG A 54 10.50 -8.35 13.70
C ARG A 54 10.55 -9.55 12.76
N VAL A 55 10.34 -9.29 11.47
CA VAL A 55 10.50 -10.31 10.42
C VAL A 55 11.94 -10.28 9.91
N ASP A 56 12.41 -9.09 9.57
CA ASP A 56 13.80 -8.82 9.20
C ASP A 56 14.21 -7.39 9.63
N ASP A 57 15.38 -6.93 9.22
CA ASP A 57 15.87 -5.58 9.55
C ASP A 57 15.05 -4.45 8.89
N THR A 58 14.25 -4.77 7.88
CA THR A 58 13.48 -3.81 7.07
C THR A 58 11.97 -3.87 7.31
N SER A 59 11.48 -4.87 8.04
CA SER A 59 10.04 -5.15 8.14
C SER A 59 9.59 -5.69 9.49
N LEU A 60 8.30 -5.49 9.75
CA LEU A 60 7.59 -5.89 10.95
C LEU A 60 6.37 -6.72 10.58
N SER A 61 5.97 -7.61 11.47
CA SER A 61 4.67 -8.27 11.40
C SER A 61 3.81 -7.89 12.61
N VAL A 62 2.48 -7.95 12.43
CA VAL A 62 1.48 -7.79 13.48
C VAL A 62 0.64 -9.04 13.50
N HIS A 63 0.40 -9.59 14.68
CA HIS A 63 -0.47 -10.75 14.80
C HIS A 63 -1.89 -10.38 14.32
N ARG A 64 -2.51 -11.25 13.49
CA ARG A 64 -3.84 -10.97 12.90
C ARG A 64 -4.91 -10.64 13.95
N LEU A 65 -4.91 -11.37 15.06
CA LEU A 65 -5.80 -11.09 16.20
C LEU A 65 -5.58 -9.68 16.78
N VAL A 66 -4.34 -9.21 16.88
CA VAL A 66 -4.05 -7.85 17.36
C VAL A 66 -4.64 -6.84 16.37
N GLN A 67 -4.47 -7.05 15.06
CA GLN A 67 -5.10 -6.19 14.06
C GLN A 67 -6.64 -6.21 14.16
N GLU A 68 -7.25 -7.37 14.36
CA GLU A 68 -8.71 -7.50 14.53
C GLU A 68 -9.21 -6.72 15.73
N VAL A 69 -8.57 -6.89 16.90
CA VAL A 69 -8.91 -6.13 18.11
C VAL A 69 -8.83 -4.62 17.85
N PHE A 70 -7.80 -4.13 17.16
CA PHE A 70 -7.71 -2.71 16.84
C PHE A 70 -8.78 -2.26 15.84
N ARG A 71 -9.15 -3.08 14.87
CA ARG A 71 -10.20 -2.77 13.89
C ARG A 71 -11.60 -2.76 14.52
N ASP A 72 -11.89 -3.70 15.40
CA ASP A 72 -13.18 -3.82 16.09
C ASP A 72 -13.43 -2.67 17.08
N ASN A 73 -12.34 -2.09 17.62
CA ASN A 73 -12.41 -0.95 18.53
C ASN A 73 -12.38 0.42 17.83
N MET A 74 -12.34 0.48 16.49
CA MET A 74 -12.40 1.77 15.76
C MET A 74 -13.85 2.22 15.58
N HIS A 75 -14.14 3.47 15.97
CA HIS A 75 -15.38 4.13 15.57
C HIS A 75 -15.40 4.40 14.07
N ASP A 76 -16.59 4.39 13.45
CA ASP A 76 -16.73 4.51 11.98
C ASP A 76 -16.10 5.80 11.41
N GLN A 77 -16.23 6.92 12.14
CA GLN A 77 -15.64 8.21 11.73
C GLN A 77 -14.10 8.16 11.74
N ASP A 78 -13.52 7.60 12.80
CA ASP A 78 -12.07 7.43 12.92
C ASP A 78 -11.54 6.45 11.87
N ARG A 79 -12.30 5.38 11.58
CA ARG A 79 -11.93 4.34 10.62
C ARG A 79 -11.71 4.89 9.22
N VAL A 80 -12.57 5.79 8.77
CA VAL A 80 -12.42 6.43 7.45
C VAL A 80 -11.19 7.33 7.42
N LEU A 81 -10.95 8.14 8.45
CA LEU A 81 -9.79 9.01 8.55
C LEU A 81 -8.47 8.20 8.58
N ILE A 82 -8.40 7.17 9.41
CA ILE A 82 -7.25 6.27 9.53
C ILE A 82 -6.98 5.57 8.19
N LEU A 83 -8.03 5.16 7.48
CA LEU A 83 -7.93 4.54 6.16
C LEU A 83 -7.36 5.52 5.12
N GLN A 84 -7.78 6.78 5.12
CA GLN A 84 -7.18 7.81 4.27
C GLN A 84 -5.69 7.98 4.54
N HIS A 85 -5.29 8.02 5.82
CA HIS A 85 -3.89 8.14 6.19
C HIS A 85 -3.08 6.93 5.71
N ALA A 86 -3.62 5.72 5.87
CA ALA A 86 -3.01 4.50 5.34
C ALA A 86 -2.83 4.55 3.81
N ILE A 87 -3.86 4.98 3.08
CA ILE A 87 -3.83 5.15 1.62
C ILE A 87 -2.74 6.15 1.20
N ARG A 88 -2.66 7.30 1.89
CA ARG A 88 -1.65 8.33 1.61
C ARG A 88 -0.24 7.84 1.89
N MET A 89 -0.05 7.10 2.98
CA MET A 89 1.24 6.52 3.34
C MET A 89 1.73 5.53 2.28
N VAL A 90 0.87 4.61 1.87
CA VAL A 90 1.21 3.63 0.83
C VAL A 90 1.43 4.30 -0.52
N ASN A 91 0.62 5.28 -0.91
CA ASN A 91 0.84 6.03 -2.15
C ASN A 91 2.17 6.79 -2.15
N LYS A 92 2.56 7.38 -1.02
CA LYS A 92 3.86 8.05 -0.88
C LYS A 92 5.02 7.07 -1.03
N ALA A 93 4.91 5.90 -0.39
CA ALA A 93 5.89 4.82 -0.49
C ALA A 93 6.06 4.32 -1.92
N LEU A 94 4.93 4.07 -2.59
CA LEU A 94 4.88 3.63 -3.98
C LEU A 94 5.50 4.66 -4.92
N TYR A 95 5.26 5.95 -4.70
CA TYR A 95 5.85 7.03 -5.49
C TYR A 95 7.38 7.10 -5.34
N SER A 96 7.92 6.72 -4.17
CA SER A 96 9.38 6.65 -3.95
C SER A 96 10.04 5.36 -4.45
N SER A 97 9.26 4.39 -4.93
CA SER A 97 9.75 3.12 -5.48
C SER A 97 9.50 3.04 -6.99
N GLN A 98 10.31 2.29 -7.73
CA GLN A 98 10.03 2.08 -9.16
C GLN A 98 9.04 0.94 -9.34
N SER A 99 8.03 1.15 -10.17
CA SER A 99 7.12 0.07 -10.50
C SER A 99 7.78 -0.95 -11.44
N PRO A 100 7.27 -2.18 -11.50
CA PRO A 100 7.78 -3.20 -12.40
C PRO A 100 7.70 -2.80 -13.88
N VAL A 101 6.70 -1.98 -14.24
CA VAL A 101 6.62 -1.40 -15.58
C VAL A 101 7.77 -0.42 -15.81
N ASP A 102 8.10 0.42 -14.83
CA ASP A 102 9.19 1.39 -14.97
C ASP A 102 10.55 0.71 -15.10
N VAL A 103 10.79 -0.37 -14.34
CA VAL A 103 12.04 -1.15 -14.43
C VAL A 103 12.16 -1.84 -15.79
N LEU A 104 11.07 -2.41 -16.30
CA LEU A 104 11.07 -3.07 -17.62
C LEU A 104 11.40 -2.12 -18.77
N HIS A 105 11.09 -0.82 -18.64
CA HIS A 105 11.32 0.19 -19.69
C HIS A 105 12.65 0.93 -19.55
N ASN A 106 13.43 0.68 -18.49
CA ASN A 106 14.59 1.51 -18.16
C ASN A 106 15.89 0.70 -18.19
N ASP A 107 16.47 0.54 -19.38
CA ASP A 107 17.71 -0.21 -19.62
C ASP A 107 18.98 0.37 -18.96
N ALA A 108 18.87 1.56 -18.34
CA ALA A 108 20.01 2.29 -17.76
C ALA A 108 20.34 1.89 -16.30
N LEU A 109 19.53 1.05 -15.66
CA LEU A 109 19.72 0.68 -14.26
C LEU A 109 20.63 -0.55 -14.13
N THR A 110 21.43 -0.59 -13.06
CA THR A 110 22.23 -1.79 -12.75
C THR A 110 21.33 -2.83 -12.08
N LYS A 111 21.49 -4.11 -12.45
CA LYS A 111 20.64 -5.22 -11.95
C LYS A 111 20.43 -5.24 -10.43
N GLY A 112 21.43 -4.81 -9.64
CA GLY A 112 21.32 -4.75 -8.18
C GLY A 112 20.35 -3.68 -7.67
N SER A 113 20.36 -2.48 -8.28
CA SER A 113 19.45 -1.39 -7.91
C SER A 113 18.01 -1.68 -8.33
N GLU A 114 17.81 -2.40 -9.43
CA GLU A 114 16.48 -2.83 -9.90
C GLU A 114 15.85 -3.81 -8.93
N ARG A 115 16.62 -4.82 -8.48
CA ARG A 115 16.15 -5.82 -7.51
C ARG A 115 15.69 -5.19 -6.21
N GLU A 116 16.48 -4.29 -5.62
CA GLU A 116 16.12 -3.64 -4.36
C GLU A 116 14.84 -2.81 -4.51
N SER A 117 14.72 -2.05 -5.59
CA SER A 117 13.54 -1.25 -5.90
C SER A 117 12.28 -2.11 -6.08
N LEU A 118 12.38 -3.19 -6.86
CA LEU A 118 11.29 -4.15 -7.07
C LEU A 118 10.88 -4.85 -5.78
N PHE A 119 11.85 -5.22 -4.94
CA PHE A 119 11.59 -5.82 -3.65
C PHE A 119 10.78 -4.88 -2.74
N LYS A 120 11.21 -3.61 -2.60
CA LYS A 120 10.47 -2.58 -1.86
C LYS A 120 9.08 -2.36 -2.42
N TRP A 121 8.98 -2.19 -3.75
CA TRP A 121 7.70 -2.02 -4.42
C TRP A 121 6.75 -3.18 -4.15
N THR A 122 7.24 -4.42 -4.18
CA THR A 122 6.42 -5.62 -3.93
C THR A 122 5.84 -5.62 -2.52
N LYS A 123 6.63 -5.22 -1.51
CA LYS A 123 6.13 -5.08 -0.13
C LYS A 123 5.09 -3.97 -0.02
N PHE A 124 5.33 -2.81 -0.64
CA PHE A 124 4.35 -1.72 -0.65
C PHE A 124 3.05 -2.12 -1.36
N ALA A 125 3.15 -2.85 -2.47
CA ALA A 125 2.00 -3.32 -3.24
C ALA A 125 1.18 -4.39 -2.49
N ALA A 126 1.83 -5.26 -1.72
CA ALA A 126 1.14 -6.19 -0.82
C ALA A 126 0.31 -5.45 0.24
N ASN A 127 0.89 -4.40 0.84
CA ASN A 127 0.19 -3.52 1.78
C ASN A 127 -0.94 -2.71 1.11
N ALA A 128 -0.73 -2.23 -0.12
CA ALA A 128 -1.77 -1.62 -0.94
C ALA A 128 -2.96 -2.56 -1.16
N ASN A 129 -2.68 -3.85 -1.39
CA ASN A 129 -3.71 -4.87 -1.56
C ASN A 129 -4.51 -5.11 -0.27
N ALA A 130 -3.84 -5.13 0.89
CA ALA A 130 -4.52 -5.23 2.17
C ALA A 130 -5.51 -4.06 2.38
N ILE A 131 -5.06 -2.82 2.14
CA ILE A 131 -5.90 -1.62 2.22
C ILE A 131 -7.09 -1.69 1.26
N LYS A 132 -6.86 -2.07 -0.01
CA LYS A 132 -7.92 -2.20 -1.01
C LYS A 132 -9.03 -3.15 -0.56
N LEU A 133 -8.66 -4.31 0.00
CA LEU A 133 -9.65 -5.28 0.48
C LEU A 133 -10.51 -4.70 1.61
N ILE A 134 -9.93 -3.89 2.50
CA ILE A 134 -10.67 -3.20 3.56
C ILE A 134 -11.64 -2.17 2.96
N VAL A 135 -11.20 -1.34 2.02
CA VAL A 135 -12.05 -0.36 1.33
C VAL A 135 -13.25 -1.04 0.67
N PHE A 136 -13.04 -2.18 0.02
CA PHE A 136 -14.12 -2.90 -0.67
C PHE A 136 -15.03 -3.67 0.27
N ASN A 137 -14.54 -4.12 1.44
CA ASN A 137 -15.39 -4.68 2.46
C ASN A 137 -16.28 -3.60 3.09
N LEU A 138 -15.74 -2.41 3.36
CA LEU A 138 -16.54 -1.27 3.84
C LEU A 138 -17.63 -0.85 2.85
N LYS A 139 -17.37 -0.97 1.55
CA LYS A 139 -18.40 -0.76 0.51
C LYS A 139 -19.56 -1.77 0.61
N LYS A 140 -19.28 -3.01 1.02
CA LYS A 140 -20.33 -4.03 1.21
C LYS A 140 -21.17 -3.75 2.46
N ASP A 141 -20.59 -3.10 3.46
CA ASP A 141 -21.26 -2.67 4.68
C ASP A 141 -22.13 -1.40 4.46
N GLU A 142 -22.53 -1.14 3.21
CA GLU A 142 -23.38 -0.03 2.77
C GLU A 142 -22.87 1.38 3.11
N ILE A 143 -21.57 1.56 3.40
CA ILE A 143 -20.99 2.90 3.52
C ILE A 143 -21.09 3.61 2.16
N PRO A 144 -21.73 4.79 2.09
CA PRO A 144 -21.91 5.54 0.85
C PRO A 144 -20.58 5.79 0.11
N GLU A 145 -20.58 5.68 -1.22
CA GLU A 145 -19.35 5.84 -2.04
C GLU A 145 -18.67 7.20 -1.86
N ASN A 146 -19.46 8.25 -1.61
CA ASN A 146 -18.95 9.59 -1.32
C ASN A 146 -18.21 9.68 0.03
N GLN A 147 -18.46 8.75 0.96
CA GLN A 147 -17.76 8.65 2.25
C GLN A 147 -16.53 7.74 2.19
N LEU A 148 -16.42 6.87 1.19
CA LEU A 148 -15.24 6.00 0.98
C LEU A 148 -14.07 6.69 0.27
N PHE A 149 -14.20 8.01 0.00
CA PHE A 149 -13.17 8.83 -0.63
C PHE A 149 -12.58 8.17 -1.88
N PHE A 150 -13.46 7.79 -2.82
CA PHE A 150 -13.05 7.22 -4.10
C PHE A 150 -12.34 8.26 -5.00
N ASN A 151 -11.16 8.70 -4.61
CA ASN A 151 -10.36 9.73 -5.25
C ASN A 151 -9.21 9.15 -6.08
N ASN A 152 -8.36 10.02 -6.61
CA ASN A 152 -7.17 9.62 -7.38
C ASN A 152 -6.21 8.71 -6.58
N GLU A 153 -6.18 8.83 -5.25
CA GLU A 153 -5.28 8.07 -4.38
C GLU A 153 -5.70 6.60 -4.30
N ILE A 154 -6.99 6.30 -4.13
CA ILE A 154 -7.44 4.90 -4.12
C ILE A 154 -7.35 4.25 -5.50
N LEU A 155 -7.52 5.02 -6.58
CA LEU A 155 -7.40 4.49 -7.93
C LEU A 155 -5.96 4.07 -8.24
N LYS A 156 -4.97 4.83 -7.76
CA LYS A 156 -3.56 4.43 -7.80
C LYS A 156 -3.32 3.14 -7.02
N ILE A 157 -3.88 3.02 -5.81
CA ILE A 157 -3.83 1.77 -5.03
C ILE A 157 -4.40 0.61 -5.84
N ILE A 158 -5.60 0.74 -6.42
CA ILE A 158 -6.22 -0.33 -7.22
C ILE A 158 -5.34 -0.69 -8.42
N GLN A 159 -4.82 0.30 -9.15
CA GLN A 159 -3.91 0.08 -10.28
C GLN A 159 -2.66 -0.70 -9.84
N THR A 160 -2.00 -0.29 -8.76
CA THR A 160 -0.83 -0.97 -8.20
C THR A 160 -1.18 -2.41 -7.82
N THR A 161 -2.32 -2.66 -7.19
CA THR A 161 -2.72 -4.02 -6.81
C THR A 161 -3.00 -4.91 -8.01
N ALA A 162 -3.54 -4.35 -9.10
CA ALA A 162 -3.75 -5.08 -10.33
C ALA A 162 -2.40 -5.50 -10.95
N SER A 163 -1.40 -4.60 -10.97
CA SER A 163 -0.03 -4.92 -11.40
C SER A 163 0.62 -5.98 -10.50
N TYR A 164 0.41 -5.89 -9.19
CA TYR A 164 0.90 -6.87 -8.22
C TYR A 164 0.32 -8.26 -8.49
N HIS A 165 -0.99 -8.38 -8.66
CA HIS A 165 -1.62 -9.67 -9.00
C HIS A 165 -1.17 -10.20 -10.35
N SER A 166 -0.96 -9.32 -11.34
CA SER A 166 -0.43 -9.67 -12.65
C SER A 166 0.94 -10.35 -12.54
N ILE A 167 1.88 -9.79 -11.76
CA ILE A 167 3.22 -10.34 -11.51
C ILE A 167 3.15 -11.70 -10.83
N HIS A 168 2.27 -11.85 -9.84
CA HIS A 168 2.05 -13.10 -9.13
C HIS A 168 1.17 -14.11 -9.89
N GLN A 169 1.02 -13.95 -11.21
CA GLN A 169 0.30 -14.85 -12.11
C GLN A 169 -1.21 -15.00 -11.80
N ARG A 170 -1.80 -14.03 -11.09
CA ARG A 170 -3.23 -14.00 -10.72
C ARG A 170 -4.02 -13.13 -11.70
N GLN A 171 -3.98 -13.49 -12.98
CA GLN A 171 -4.53 -12.67 -14.07
C GLN A 171 -6.04 -12.40 -13.94
N ALA A 172 -6.81 -13.38 -13.46
CA ALA A 172 -8.24 -13.19 -13.21
C ALA A 172 -8.52 -12.09 -12.17
N ILE A 173 -7.71 -12.02 -11.11
CA ILE A 173 -7.83 -11.00 -10.06
C ILE A 173 -7.37 -9.65 -10.58
N ALA A 174 -6.25 -9.61 -11.33
CA ALA A 174 -5.76 -8.38 -11.95
C ALA A 174 -6.79 -7.75 -12.91
N LEU A 175 -7.48 -8.57 -13.71
CA LEU A 175 -8.57 -8.13 -14.58
C LEU A 175 -9.78 -7.62 -13.79
N ALA A 176 -10.15 -8.30 -12.70
CA ALA A 176 -11.24 -7.87 -11.84
C ALA A 176 -10.94 -6.49 -11.19
N ASP A 177 -9.72 -6.29 -10.70
CA ASP A 177 -9.28 -5.01 -10.14
C ASP A 177 -9.32 -3.89 -11.18
N GLN A 178 -8.88 -4.14 -12.42
CA GLN A 178 -8.98 -3.17 -13.52
C GLN A 178 -10.42 -2.81 -13.85
N ALA A 179 -11.31 -3.80 -13.96
CA ALA A 179 -12.71 -3.57 -14.23
C ALA A 179 -13.36 -2.73 -13.12
N GLN A 180 -12.99 -2.98 -11.87
CA GLN A 180 -13.46 -2.21 -10.74
C GLN A 180 -12.92 -0.77 -10.73
N MET A 181 -11.65 -0.59 -11.08
CA MET A 181 -11.03 0.73 -11.26
C MET A 181 -11.80 1.56 -12.28
N VAL A 182 -12.07 1.01 -13.48
CA VAL A 182 -12.82 1.70 -14.54
C VAL A 182 -14.24 2.06 -14.08
N ARG A 183 -14.92 1.16 -13.36
CA ARG A 183 -16.25 1.46 -12.79
C ARG A 183 -16.22 2.63 -11.83
N ILE A 184 -15.27 2.65 -10.89
CA ILE A 184 -15.11 3.76 -9.95
C ILE A 184 -14.80 5.06 -10.72
N MET A 185 -13.97 4.97 -11.76
CA MET A 185 -13.64 6.14 -12.58
C MET A 185 -14.84 6.77 -13.26
N THR A 186 -15.73 5.95 -13.80
CA THR A 186 -16.96 6.43 -14.43
C THR A 186 -17.93 7.05 -13.44
N THR A 187 -17.91 6.64 -12.17
CA THR A 187 -18.84 7.14 -11.15
C THR A 187 -18.36 8.44 -10.51
N VAL A 188 -17.05 8.62 -10.29
CA VAL A 188 -16.52 9.73 -9.47
C VAL A 188 -16.16 10.99 -10.28
N GLY A 189 -16.37 10.98 -11.61
CA GLY A 189 -16.18 12.19 -12.43
C GLY A 189 -14.74 12.70 -12.40
N ILE A 190 -13.79 11.85 -12.77
CA ILE A 190 -12.36 12.17 -12.67
C ILE A 190 -11.88 12.95 -13.89
N ASP A 191 -10.85 13.77 -13.68
CA ASP A 191 -10.15 14.48 -14.74
C ASP A 191 -9.63 13.55 -15.84
N ILE A 192 -9.86 13.93 -17.11
CA ILE A 192 -9.54 13.14 -18.30
C ILE A 192 -8.03 12.88 -18.41
N LYS A 193 -7.18 13.83 -17.99
CA LYS A 193 -5.73 13.63 -18.03
C LYS A 193 -5.31 12.53 -17.05
N PHE A 194 -5.87 12.51 -15.85
CA PHE A 194 -5.65 11.44 -14.88
C PHE A 194 -6.18 10.10 -15.37
N TYR A 195 -7.38 10.08 -15.96
CA TYR A 195 -7.95 8.88 -16.56
C TYR A 195 -7.03 8.28 -17.64
N ASN A 196 -6.54 9.11 -18.56
CA ASN A 196 -5.65 8.67 -19.63
C ASN A 196 -4.30 8.19 -19.10
N ASP A 197 -3.71 8.89 -18.13
CA ASP A 197 -2.46 8.44 -17.48
C ASP A 197 -2.62 7.06 -16.85
N LEU A 198 -3.69 6.86 -16.07
CA LEU A 198 -3.90 5.60 -15.36
C LEU A 198 -4.25 4.43 -16.30
N THR A 199 -5.00 4.68 -17.37
CA THR A 199 -5.41 3.63 -18.33
C THR A 199 -4.38 3.33 -19.41
N SER A 200 -3.44 4.24 -19.66
CA SER A 200 -2.35 4.04 -20.65
C SER A 200 -1.27 3.05 -20.19
N LYS A 201 -1.14 2.82 -18.87
CA LYS A 201 -0.13 1.91 -18.33
C LYS A 201 -0.55 0.46 -18.52
N GLN A 202 0.33 -0.34 -19.10
CA GLN A 202 0.09 -1.77 -19.25
C GLN A 202 0.13 -2.47 -17.88
N ILE A 203 -1.02 -2.98 -17.43
CA ILE A 203 -1.15 -3.67 -16.13
C ILE A 203 -0.96 -5.19 -16.29
N LEU A 204 -1.45 -5.76 -17.39
CA LEU A 204 -1.26 -7.18 -17.72
C LEU A 204 0.12 -7.34 -18.37
N LEU A 205 1.06 -7.88 -17.60
CA LEU A 205 2.41 -8.15 -18.07
C LEU A 205 2.41 -9.47 -18.83
N LEU A 206 3.18 -9.53 -19.92
CA LEU A 206 3.37 -10.78 -20.66
C LEU A 206 4.13 -11.78 -19.79
N GLN A 207 4.01 -13.08 -20.09
CA GLN A 207 4.69 -14.12 -19.32
C GLN A 207 6.20 -13.88 -19.23
N ARG A 208 6.84 -13.57 -20.37
CA ARG A 208 8.27 -13.25 -20.45
C ARG A 208 8.68 -12.07 -19.55
N ASP A 209 7.81 -11.07 -19.42
CA ASP A 209 8.09 -9.86 -18.64
C ASP A 209 7.98 -10.16 -17.14
N ARG A 210 7.03 -11.03 -16.75
CA ARG A 210 6.88 -11.53 -15.38
C ARG A 210 8.07 -12.38 -14.95
N GLU A 211 8.51 -13.30 -15.82
CA GLU A 211 9.69 -14.12 -15.58
C GLU A 211 10.92 -13.23 -15.38
N LYS A 212 11.12 -12.23 -16.24
CA LYS A 212 12.19 -11.23 -16.09
C LYS A 212 12.11 -10.48 -14.75
N ILE A 213 10.93 -10.07 -14.30
CA ILE A 213 10.74 -9.39 -13.00
C ILE A 213 11.03 -10.31 -11.81
N LEU A 214 10.64 -11.58 -11.89
CA LEU A 214 10.86 -12.55 -10.82
C LEU A 214 12.32 -13.04 -10.74
N ASP A 215 13.05 -12.94 -11.85
CA ASP A 215 14.48 -13.29 -11.94
C ASP A 215 15.41 -12.21 -11.35
N TYR A 216 14.91 -11.00 -11.08
CA TYR A 216 15.66 -9.94 -10.41
C TYR A 216 15.86 -10.23 -8.93
#